data_AF-A0A4V0XS70-F1
#
_entry.id   AF-A0A4V0XS70-F1
#
_cell.length_a   1.000
_cell.length_b   1.000
_cell.length_c   1.000
_cell.angle_alpha   90.00
_cell.angle_beta   90.00
_cell.angle_gamma   90.00
#
_symmetry.space_group_name_H-M   'P 1'
#
loop_
_entity.id
_entity.type
_entity.pdbx_description
1 polymer ?
#
loop_
_entity_poly.entity_id
_entity_poly.type
_entity_poly.pdbx_seq_one_letter_code
_entity_poly.pdbx_strand_id
1 'polypeptide(L)'
;MSQTPATGLRNGFCIYLDTVCQGPIPVLSDGEGKYVVFATELEAQREIVDDLKIRLQQFLDGEREFAEAITVEEYVAPVTVHPDGVITDAEGRSFGPLVK
;
A
#
# COMPACT_ATOMS: atom_id res chain seq x y z
N MET A 1 -33.95 -20.01 11.83
CA MET A 1 -33.55 -19.26 10.63
C MET A 1 -32.08 -18.92 10.79
N SER A 2 -31.20 -19.77 10.28
CA SER A 2 -29.75 -19.64 10.46
C SER A 2 -29.24 -18.50 9.58
N GLN A 3 -28.73 -17.44 10.19
CA GLN A 3 -27.98 -16.43 9.46
C GLN A 3 -26.51 -16.84 9.44
N THR A 4 -26.00 -17.15 8.25
CA THR A 4 -24.58 -17.08 7.93
C THR A 4 -24.47 -16.10 6.77
N PRO A 5 -23.67 -15.03 6.93
CA PRO A 5 -22.40 -15.01 6.21
C PRO A 5 -21.30 -14.32 7.04
N ALA A 6 -20.30 -15.07 7.49
CA ALA A 6 -19.01 -14.47 7.81
C ALA A 6 -18.24 -14.28 6.49
N THR A 7 -18.60 -13.29 5.69
CA THR A 7 -17.75 -12.86 4.58
C THR A 7 -16.50 -12.25 5.21
N GLY A 8 -15.38 -12.98 5.20
CA GLY A 8 -14.09 -12.58 5.79
C GLY A 8 -13.40 -11.39 5.08
N LEU A 9 -14.20 -10.46 4.58
CA LEU A 9 -13.77 -9.20 4.01
C LEU A 9 -13.45 -8.23 5.15
N ARG A 10 -12.30 -7.58 5.08
CA ARG A 10 -11.95 -6.48 6.00
C ARG A 10 -11.65 -5.21 5.20
N ASN A 11 -11.97 -4.06 5.78
CA ASN A 11 -11.54 -2.78 5.22
C ASN A 11 -10.14 -2.43 5.75
N GLY A 12 -9.42 -1.64 4.97
CA GLY A 12 -8.14 -1.09 5.38
C GLY A 12 -7.65 -0.04 4.39
N PHE A 13 -6.38 0.33 4.51
CA PHE A 13 -5.75 1.36 3.70
C PHE A 13 -4.44 0.85 3.14
N CYS A 14 -4.16 1.19 1.88
CA CYS A 14 -2.87 0.94 1.23
C CYS A 14 -2.26 2.25 0.77
N ILE A 15 -0.94 2.25 0.62
CA ILE A 15 -0.19 3.33 -0.01
C ILE A 15 -0.06 2.99 -1.48
N TYR A 16 -0.44 3.93 -2.34
CA TYR A 16 -0.41 3.84 -3.79
C TYR A 16 0.54 4.86 -4.38
N LEU A 17 1.02 4.54 -5.59
CA LEU A 17 1.77 5.40 -6.49
C LEU A 17 1.10 5.36 -7.86
N ASP A 18 0.87 6.51 -8.48
CA ASP A 18 0.43 6.59 -9.87
C ASP A 18 1.61 6.31 -10.81
N THR A 19 1.53 5.23 -11.58
CA THR A 19 2.50 4.95 -12.64
C THR A 19 2.00 5.44 -14.00
N VAL A 20 2.95 5.84 -14.86
CA VAL A 20 2.64 6.36 -16.21
C VAL A 20 1.86 5.36 -17.07
N CYS A 21 2.17 4.07 -16.96
CA CYS A 21 1.63 3.04 -17.89
C CYS A 21 0.60 2.11 -17.25
N GLN A 22 0.64 1.88 -15.94
CA GLN A 22 -0.25 0.91 -15.26
C GLN A 22 -1.31 1.61 -14.41
N GLY A 23 -1.25 2.95 -14.29
CA GLY A 23 -2.04 3.70 -13.33
C GLY A 23 -1.57 3.42 -11.90
N PRO A 24 -2.45 3.58 -10.90
CA PRO A 24 -2.08 3.40 -9.51
C PRO A 24 -1.80 1.96 -9.15
N ILE A 25 -0.68 1.77 -8.46
CA ILE A 25 -0.27 0.49 -7.90
C ILE A 25 0.02 0.63 -6.40
N PRO A 26 -0.33 -0.37 -5.58
CA PRO A 26 0.11 -0.41 -4.20
C PRO A 26 1.63 -0.62 -4.12
N VAL A 27 2.31 0.17 -3.28
CA VAL A 27 3.79 0.22 -3.27
C VAL A 27 4.44 -0.63 -2.19
N LEU A 28 3.74 -0.89 -1.08
CA LEU A 28 4.32 -1.56 0.07
C LEU A 28 3.91 -3.03 0.14
N SER A 29 4.91 -3.91 0.22
CA SER A 29 4.72 -5.36 0.39
C SER A 29 5.47 -5.89 1.60
N ASP A 30 4.99 -6.99 2.18
CA ASP A 30 5.58 -7.63 3.36
C ASP A 30 6.81 -8.50 3.07
N GLY A 31 7.32 -8.48 1.83
CA GLY A 31 8.41 -9.33 1.37
C GLY A 31 8.01 -10.77 1.01
N GLU A 32 6.79 -11.21 1.34
CA GLU A 32 6.21 -12.50 0.93
C GLU A 32 5.26 -12.35 -0.29
N GLY A 33 5.22 -11.16 -0.88
CA GLY A 33 4.39 -10.84 -2.03
C GLY A 33 2.95 -10.46 -1.68
N LYS A 34 2.64 -10.21 -0.40
CA LYS A 34 1.36 -9.61 0.01
C LYS A 34 1.55 -8.12 0.23
N TYR A 35 0.53 -7.34 -0.12
CA TYR A 35 0.53 -5.91 0.13
C TYR A 35 0.26 -5.60 1.59
N VAL A 36 0.99 -4.62 2.13
CA VAL A 36 0.77 -4.12 3.48
C VAL A 36 -0.52 -3.30 3.50
N VAL A 37 -1.39 -3.61 4.47
CA VAL A 37 -2.69 -2.95 4.64
C VAL A 37 -2.78 -2.43 6.08
N PHE A 38 -2.94 -1.13 6.21
CA PHE A 38 -3.08 -0.43 7.48
C PHE A 38 -4.54 -0.46 7.96
N ALA A 39 -4.74 -0.42 9.27
CA ALA A 39 -6.08 -0.38 9.84
C ALA A 39 -6.69 1.02 9.74
N THR A 40 -5.85 2.05 9.80
CA THR A 40 -6.27 3.46 9.70
C THR A 40 -5.48 4.23 8.64
N GLU A 41 -6.10 5.27 8.10
CA GLU A 41 -5.43 6.20 7.18
C GLU A 41 -4.21 6.87 7.83
N LEU A 42 -4.31 7.22 9.11
CA LEU A 42 -3.22 7.86 9.86
C LEU A 42 -1.97 6.96 9.98
N GLU A 43 -2.15 5.66 10.17
CA GLU A 43 -1.02 4.71 10.18
C GLU A 43 -0.33 4.67 8.82
N ALA A 44 -1.09 4.62 7.72
CA ALA A 44 -0.53 4.65 6.37
C ALA A 44 0.20 5.98 6.07
N GLN A 45 -0.37 7.11 6.49
CA GLN A 45 0.26 8.43 6.34
C GLN A 45 1.57 8.53 7.14
N ARG A 46 1.62 7.93 8.35
CA ARG A 46 2.85 7.88 9.15
C ARG A 46 3.95 7.07 8.46
N GLU A 47 3.60 5.95 7.85
CA GLU A 47 4.54 5.14 7.09
C GLU A 47 5.18 5.95 5.94
N ILE A 48 4.38 6.70 5.16
CA ILE A 48 4.91 7.59 4.10
C ILE A 48 5.93 8.57 4.68
N VAL A 49 5.61 9.19 5.82
CA VAL A 49 6.48 10.16 6.48
C VAL A 49 7.75 9.50 7.01
N ASP A 50 7.66 8.31 7.59
CA ASP A 50 8.80 7.61 8.16
C ASP A 50 9.74 7.06 7.07
N ASP A 51 9.19 6.54 5.96
CA ASP A 51 9.99 6.18 4.79
C ASP A 51 10.68 7.41 4.15
N LEU A 52 9.97 8.54 4.03
CA LEU A 52 10.57 9.79 3.55
C LEU A 52 11.74 10.25 4.44
N LYS A 53 11.61 10.15 5.77
CA LYS A 53 12.72 10.48 6.69
C LYS A 53 13.93 9.58 6.45
N ILE A 54 13.72 8.28 6.24
CA ILE A 54 14.80 7.32 5.95
C ILE A 54 15.50 7.72 4.65
N ARG A 55 14.75 7.99 3.58
CA ARG A 55 15.30 8.42 2.29
C ARG A 55 16.05 9.75 2.36
N LEU A 56 15.55 10.71 3.14
CA LEU A 56 16.24 11.97 3.38
C LEU A 56 17.53 11.79 4.19
N GLN A 57 17.56 10.86 5.14
CA GLN A 57 18.78 10.52 5.86
C GLN A 57 19.82 9.88 4.92
N GLN A 58 19.40 8.94 4.06
CA GLN A 58 20.28 8.35 3.02
C GLN A 58 20.88 9.42 2.10
N PHE A 59 20.12 10.48 1.76
CA PHE A 59 20.66 11.61 1.00
C PHE A 59 21.75 12.36 1.77
N LEU A 60 21.55 12.64 3.06
CA LEU A 60 22.57 13.27 3.90
C LEU A 60 23.84 12.41 4.01
N ASP A 61 23.68 11.10 4.03
CA ASP A 61 24.78 10.13 4.12
C ASP A 61 25.48 9.90 2.77
N GLY A 62 24.97 10.48 1.67
CA GLY A 62 25.53 10.34 0.32
C GLY A 62 25.19 9.01 -0.36
N GLU A 63 24.23 8.26 0.17
CA GLU A 63 23.79 6.95 -0.35
C GLU A 63 22.70 7.06 -1.42
N ARG A 64 22.11 8.25 -1.59
CA ARG A 64 20.99 8.52 -2.49
C ARG A 64 21.03 9.95 -3.02
N GLU A 65 20.59 10.19 -4.25
CA GLU A 65 20.41 11.53 -4.80
C GLU A 65 19.12 12.20 -4.27
N PHE A 66 19.12 13.53 -4.09
CA PHE A 66 17.95 14.24 -3.54
C PHE A 66 16.67 14.00 -4.35
N ALA A 67 16.80 13.97 -5.69
CA ALA A 67 15.67 13.72 -6.59
C ALA A 67 15.06 12.32 -6.42
N GLU A 68 15.83 11.35 -5.93
CA GLU A 68 15.35 9.99 -5.61
C GLU A 68 14.93 9.85 -4.14
N ALA A 69 15.31 10.79 -3.29
CA ALA A 69 14.92 10.82 -1.88
C ALA A 69 13.49 11.36 -1.69
N ILE A 70 13.08 12.31 -2.52
CA ILE A 70 11.73 12.88 -2.51
C ILE A 70 10.83 12.15 -3.50
N THR A 71 9.62 11.80 -3.05
CA THR A 71 8.49 11.48 -3.95
C THR A 71 7.26 12.27 -3.50
N VAL A 72 6.47 12.73 -4.46
CA VAL A 72 5.22 13.47 -4.21
C VAL A 72 3.99 12.71 -4.69
N GLU A 73 4.20 11.48 -5.16
CA GLU A 73 3.19 10.69 -5.89
C GLU A 73 2.58 9.59 -5.01
N GLU A 74 3.09 9.42 -3.79
CA GLU A 74 2.56 8.48 -2.80
C GLU A 74 1.29 9.03 -2.14
N TYR A 75 0.23 8.24 -2.13
CA TYR A 75 -1.03 8.60 -1.47
C TYR A 75 -1.71 7.40 -0.82
N VAL A 76 -2.59 7.68 0.14
CA VAL A 76 -3.34 6.65 0.86
C VAL A 76 -4.71 6.46 0.22
N ALA A 77 -5.10 5.21 -0.04
CA ALA A 77 -6.42 4.87 -0.56
C ALA A 77 -7.07 3.73 0.24
N PRO A 78 -8.40 3.77 0.45
CA PRO A 78 -9.13 2.69 1.09
C PRO A 78 -9.19 1.46 0.18
N VAL A 79 -9.13 0.28 0.80
CA VAL A 79 -9.24 -1.01 0.11
C VAL A 79 -10.11 -1.99 0.89
N THR A 80 -10.69 -2.94 0.18
CA THR A 80 -11.27 -4.15 0.75
C THR A 80 -10.30 -5.30 0.59
N VAL A 81 -9.99 -5.99 1.68
CA VAL A 81 -9.10 -7.16 1.70
C VAL A 81 -9.95 -8.42 1.77
N HIS A 82 -9.67 -9.34 0.85
CA HIS A 82 -10.29 -10.64 0.73
C HIS A 82 -9.59 -11.69 1.63
N PRO A 83 -10.26 -12.80 1.97
CA PRO A 83 -9.68 -13.86 2.80
C PRO A 83 -8.40 -14.50 2.24
N ASP A 84 -8.20 -14.44 0.93
CA ASP A 84 -7.03 -14.94 0.21
C ASP A 84 -5.86 -13.95 0.17
N GLY A 85 -6.04 -12.75 0.72
CA GLY A 85 -5.03 -11.69 0.74
C GLY A 85 -5.04 -10.80 -0.50
N VAL A 86 -5.94 -11.02 -1.46
CA VAL A 86 -6.21 -10.05 -2.54
C VAL A 86 -6.83 -8.80 -1.93
N ILE A 87 -6.40 -7.63 -2.39
CA ILE A 87 -6.99 -6.34 -2.07
C ILE A 87 -7.75 -5.81 -3.29
N THR A 88 -8.85 -5.11 -3.07
CA THR A 88 -9.62 -4.44 -4.11
C THR A 88 -9.81 -2.98 -3.74
N ASP A 89 -9.52 -2.09 -4.67
CA ASP A 89 -9.68 -0.64 -4.47
C ASP A 89 -11.09 -0.16 -4.83
N ALA A 90 -11.32 1.15 -4.66
CA ALA A 90 -12.61 1.79 -4.95
C ALA A 90 -13.06 1.63 -6.41
N GLU A 91 -12.10 1.45 -7.34
CA GLU A 91 -12.37 1.32 -8.78
C GLU A 91 -12.51 -0.14 -9.22
N GLY A 92 -12.53 -1.07 -8.26
CA GLY A 92 -12.70 -2.50 -8.51
C GLY A 92 -11.44 -3.17 -9.07
N ARG A 93 -10.28 -2.50 -9.02
CA ARG A 93 -9.00 -3.13 -9.40
C ARG A 93 -8.54 -4.03 -8.27
N SER A 94 -8.05 -5.21 -8.63
CA SER A 94 -7.60 -6.21 -7.66
C SER A 94 -6.10 -6.41 -7.74
N PHE A 95 -5.46 -6.43 -6.57
CA PHE A 95 -4.02 -6.66 -6.41
C PHE A 95 -3.84 -7.75 -5.37
N GLY A 96 -2.96 -8.71 -5.60
CA GLY A 96 -2.77 -9.78 -4.63
C GLY A 96 -1.54 -10.62 -4.92
N PRO A 97 -1.17 -11.51 -3.98
CA PRO A 97 -0.05 -12.40 -4.18
C PRO A 97 -0.27 -13.22 -5.45
N LEU A 98 0.77 -13.31 -6.29
CA LEU A 98 0.78 -14.24 -7.42
C LEU A 98 0.57 -15.65 -6.85
N VAL A 99 -0.56 -16.29 -7.20
CA VAL A 99 -0.76 -17.71 -6.92
C VAL A 99 0.36 -18.44 -7.66
N LYS A 100 1.32 -18.99 -6.91
CA LYS A 100 2.35 -19.87 -7.47
C LYS A 100 1.75 -21.21 -7.87
#